data_AF-A0A1B7LEA3-F1
#
_entry.id   AF-A0A1B7LEA3-F1
#
_cell.length_a   1.000
_cell.length_b   1.000
_cell.length_c   1.000
_cell.angle_alpha   90.00
_cell.angle_beta   90.00
_cell.angle_gamma   90.00
#
_symmetry.space_group_name_H-M   'P 1'
#
loop_
_entity.id
_entity.type
_entity.pdbx_description
1 polymer ?
#
loop_
_entity_poly.entity_id
_entity_poly.type
_entity_poly.pdbx_seq_one_letter_code
_entity_poly.pdbx_strand_id
1 'polypeptide(L)'
;MTDVKLLARLTKYTITGTVNTVIDFAVYNLIILFWGTGGVVAMLANTLGFACANLNSYLMNSFWTFRDCSRRGGREGLRFFLAGLGTLGISSTLLWALLSGNPGGGPAWLNLAKLTAGLAGSGINFILYRLVVFRRRTAAIPAEQWPAAQLYPGCYLSLIIPAYNEADRIGRTLQEAGEYLLRLQRPVELLVVDDGSTDDTARKVLAARARFPFIRLISQPANRGKGAAVRRGIQEATGELAVFFDADLSFPVEKLSDFIFQLEKGYAAVLGSRVNAGREACAGRWRPLVSRGARLMAHVLGLGAVGDTQCGFKGFRRREILPLLSRTRIDRFAFDLEWIYLIRRRGLTVAEIPLTWQHRSGSSVRWPDILESLLSVLKIRLWAWEGVYDLPVKKKTNAFLFI
;
A
#
# COMPACT_ATOMS: atom_id res chain seq x y z
N MET A 1 -19.88 -2.75 2.01
CA MET A 1 -18.82 -3.78 1.80
C MET A 1 -19.56 -5.05 1.40
N THR A 2 -19.47 -5.50 0.15
CA THR A 2 -20.37 -6.55 -0.38
C THR A 2 -20.15 -7.91 0.29
N ASP A 3 -21.24 -8.61 0.64
CA ASP A 3 -21.24 -9.92 1.32
C ASP A 3 -20.33 -10.95 0.66
N VAL A 4 -20.15 -10.86 -0.65
CA VAL A 4 -19.24 -11.73 -1.44
C VAL A 4 -17.78 -11.64 -0.99
N LYS A 5 -17.29 -10.45 -0.59
CA LYS A 5 -15.91 -10.27 -0.11
C LYS A 5 -15.71 -10.81 1.31
N LEU A 6 -16.76 -10.75 2.13
CA LEU A 6 -16.75 -11.34 3.47
C LEU A 6 -16.77 -12.86 3.37
N LEU A 7 -17.65 -13.41 2.52
CA LEU A 7 -17.77 -14.84 2.26
C LEU A 7 -16.44 -15.41 1.75
N ALA A 8 -15.82 -14.79 0.74
CA ALA A 8 -14.53 -15.25 0.21
C ALA A 8 -13.39 -15.23 1.26
N ARG A 9 -13.42 -14.28 2.22
CA ARG A 9 -12.44 -14.24 3.32
C ARG A 9 -12.71 -15.33 4.34
N LEU A 10 -13.98 -15.56 4.69
CA LEU A 10 -14.39 -16.66 5.57
C LEU A 10 -14.01 -18.02 4.96
N THR A 11 -14.28 -18.23 3.67
CA THR A 11 -13.90 -19.47 2.97
C THR A 11 -12.40 -19.73 3.03
N LYS A 12 -11.55 -18.72 2.76
CA LYS A 12 -10.09 -18.87 2.86
C LYS A 12 -9.63 -19.18 4.29
N TYR A 13 -10.24 -18.54 5.28
CA TYR A 13 -9.95 -18.80 6.68
C TYR A 13 -10.33 -20.23 7.09
N THR A 14 -11.52 -20.68 6.70
CA THR A 14 -11.99 -22.05 6.94
C THR A 14 -11.07 -23.07 6.27
N ILE A 15 -10.71 -22.88 5.01
CA ILE A 15 -9.78 -23.79 4.30
C ILE A 15 -8.43 -23.85 5.01
N THR A 16 -7.87 -22.69 5.40
CA THR A 16 -6.59 -22.66 6.13
C THR A 16 -6.68 -23.38 7.47
N GLY A 17 -7.79 -23.19 8.20
CA GLY A 17 -8.08 -23.89 9.45
C GLY A 17 -8.14 -25.41 9.26
N THR A 18 -8.91 -25.89 8.27
CA THR A 18 -9.06 -27.32 7.98
C THR A 18 -7.72 -27.96 7.63
N VAL A 19 -6.92 -27.32 6.78
CA VAL A 19 -5.59 -27.84 6.41
C VAL A 19 -4.68 -27.94 7.64
N ASN A 20 -4.68 -26.92 8.51
CA ASN A 20 -3.89 -26.95 9.74
C ASN A 20 -4.32 -28.08 10.69
N THR A 21 -5.63 -28.30 10.85
CA THR A 21 -6.15 -29.40 11.67
C THR A 21 -5.72 -30.75 11.12
N VAL A 22 -5.77 -30.95 9.79
CA VAL A 22 -5.29 -32.18 9.14
C VAL A 22 -3.81 -32.41 9.42
N ILE A 23 -2.97 -31.38 9.30
CA ILE A 23 -1.53 -31.47 9.58
C ILE A 23 -1.28 -31.83 11.04
N ASP A 24 -1.96 -31.16 11.98
CA ASP A 24 -1.81 -31.40 13.42
C ASP A 24 -2.15 -32.87 13.77
N PHE A 25 -3.30 -33.37 13.29
CA PHE A 25 -3.73 -34.74 13.55
C PHE A 25 -2.87 -35.78 12.84
N ALA A 26 -2.39 -35.51 11.63
CA ALA A 26 -1.52 -36.42 10.90
C ALA A 26 -0.19 -36.60 11.63
N VAL A 27 0.44 -35.51 12.05
CA VAL A 27 1.69 -35.55 12.82
C VAL A 27 1.47 -36.23 14.18
N TYR A 28 0.38 -35.90 14.86
CA TYR A 28 0.02 -36.52 16.14
C TYR A 28 -0.11 -38.04 16.05
N ASN A 29 -0.91 -38.53 15.08
CA ASN A 29 -1.14 -39.97 14.90
C ASN A 29 0.09 -40.70 14.36
N LEU A 30 0.90 -40.07 13.50
CA LEU A 30 2.16 -40.65 13.04
C LEU A 30 3.10 -40.92 14.23
N ILE A 31 3.24 -39.94 15.15
CA ILE A 31 4.11 -40.07 16.32
C ILE A 31 3.60 -41.16 17.25
N ILE A 32 2.29 -41.23 17.50
CA ILE A 32 1.68 -42.28 18.33
C ILE A 32 1.83 -43.66 17.70
N LEU A 33 1.73 -43.76 16.38
CA LEU A 33 1.88 -45.03 15.66
C LEU A 33 3.29 -45.62 15.83
N PHE A 34 4.34 -44.79 15.75
CA PHE A 34 5.72 -45.24 15.83
C PHE A 34 6.28 -45.34 17.25
N TRP A 35 5.81 -44.51 18.18
CA TRP A 35 6.37 -44.42 19.55
C TRP A 35 5.39 -44.79 20.65
N GLY A 36 4.18 -45.22 20.31
CA GLY A 36 3.18 -45.76 21.24
C GLY A 36 2.26 -44.72 21.86
N THR A 37 1.34 -45.20 22.70
CA THR A 37 0.20 -44.45 23.25
C THR A 37 0.47 -43.83 24.63
N GLY A 38 1.71 -43.86 25.11
CA GLY A 38 2.06 -43.33 26.42
C GLY A 38 1.77 -41.83 26.55
N GLY A 39 1.31 -41.37 27.72
CA GLY A 39 0.92 -39.97 27.95
C GLY A 39 2.02 -38.95 27.60
N VAL A 40 3.29 -39.28 27.88
CA VAL A 40 4.44 -38.44 27.51
C VAL A 40 4.60 -38.34 25.99
N VAL A 41 4.45 -39.46 25.28
CA VAL A 41 4.52 -39.50 23.81
C VAL A 41 3.38 -38.71 23.20
N ALA A 42 2.16 -38.83 23.76
CA ALA A 42 1.01 -38.04 23.33
C ALA A 42 1.20 -36.52 23.54
N MET A 43 1.87 -36.10 24.63
CA MET A 43 2.21 -34.69 24.86
C MET A 43 3.23 -34.14 23.85
N LEU A 44 4.27 -34.93 23.56
CA LEU A 44 5.25 -34.58 22.53
C LEU A 44 4.61 -34.52 21.14
N ALA A 45 3.77 -35.52 20.82
CA ALA A 45 3.00 -35.58 19.58
C ALA A 45 2.11 -34.34 19.41
N ASN A 46 1.44 -33.89 20.49
CA ASN A 46 0.59 -32.70 20.48
C ASN A 46 1.40 -31.44 20.19
N THR A 47 2.57 -31.31 20.81
CA THR A 47 3.45 -30.14 20.67
C THR A 47 4.00 -30.05 19.24
N LEU A 48 4.49 -31.15 18.70
CA LEU A 48 5.05 -31.21 17.34
C LEU A 48 3.98 -31.02 16.27
N GLY A 49 2.82 -31.67 16.41
CA GLY A 49 1.70 -31.48 15.49
C GLY A 49 1.23 -30.02 15.45
N PHE A 50 1.10 -29.39 16.62
CA PHE A 50 0.71 -27.99 16.70
C PHE A 50 1.78 -27.07 16.11
N ALA A 51 3.07 -27.32 16.35
CA ALA A 51 4.15 -26.54 15.76
C ALA A 51 4.15 -26.59 14.23
N CYS A 52 3.98 -27.78 13.65
CA CYS A 52 3.85 -27.97 12.20
C CYS A 52 2.63 -27.25 11.63
N ALA A 53 1.46 -27.36 12.28
CA ALA A 53 0.24 -26.69 11.88
C ALA A 53 0.36 -25.16 11.96
N ASN A 54 1.00 -24.63 13.01
CA ASN A 54 1.19 -23.20 13.19
C ASN A 54 2.18 -22.62 12.15
N LEU A 55 3.24 -23.36 11.82
CA LEU A 55 4.17 -23.00 10.74
C LEU A 55 3.45 -22.96 9.38
N ASN A 56 2.65 -23.99 9.07
CA ASN A 56 1.84 -24.00 7.86
C ASN A 56 0.85 -22.82 7.83
N SER A 57 0.18 -22.54 8.96
CA SER A 57 -0.73 -21.41 9.08
C SER A 57 -0.03 -20.08 8.81
N TYR A 58 1.20 -19.90 9.30
CA TYR A 58 1.99 -18.70 9.04
C TYR A 58 2.30 -18.56 7.55
N LEU A 59 2.70 -19.64 6.89
CA LEU A 59 3.00 -19.66 5.45
C LEU A 59 1.74 -19.38 4.61
N MET A 60 0.63 -20.07 4.88
CA MET A 60 -0.63 -19.87 4.15
C MET A 60 -1.19 -18.47 4.36
N ASN A 61 -1.17 -17.95 5.58
CA ASN A 61 -1.63 -16.58 5.84
C ASN A 61 -0.71 -15.54 5.19
N SER A 62 0.58 -15.82 5.13
CA SER A 62 1.58 -14.99 4.47
C SER A 62 1.39 -14.92 2.94
N PHE A 63 1.10 -16.03 2.28
CA PHE A 63 1.06 -16.10 0.81
C PHE A 63 -0.35 -16.01 0.21
N TRP A 64 -1.38 -16.39 0.94
CA TRP A 64 -2.73 -16.62 0.40
C TRP A 64 -3.82 -15.79 1.08
N THR A 65 -3.89 -15.77 2.42
CA THR A 65 -4.98 -15.11 3.17
C THR A 65 -4.84 -13.58 3.23
N PHE A 66 -3.63 -13.06 3.50
CA PHE A 66 -3.38 -11.61 3.64
C PHE A 66 -2.47 -11.05 2.55
N ARG A 67 -2.76 -11.40 1.29
CA ARG A 67 -2.01 -10.94 0.12
C ARG A 67 -2.02 -9.41 -0.08
N ASP A 68 -2.93 -8.69 0.57
CA ASP A 68 -3.16 -7.23 0.41
C ASP A 68 -2.65 -6.34 1.56
N CYS A 69 -2.14 -6.90 2.67
CA CYS A 69 -1.60 -6.10 3.77
C CYS A 69 -0.09 -5.84 3.56
N SER A 70 0.21 -4.69 2.94
CA SER A 70 1.58 -4.23 2.74
C SER A 70 2.19 -3.73 4.06
N ARG A 71 2.88 -4.62 4.76
CA ARG A 71 4.08 -4.43 5.62
C ARG A 71 4.09 -5.53 6.67
N ARG A 72 4.71 -6.67 6.35
CA ARG A 72 5.13 -7.61 7.40
C ARG A 72 6.31 -6.99 8.16
N GLY A 73 6.02 -6.17 9.15
CA GLY A 73 6.99 -5.85 10.19
C GLY A 73 7.18 -7.08 11.08
N GLY A 74 8.39 -7.34 11.59
CA GLY A 74 8.65 -8.46 12.51
C GLY A 74 7.71 -8.50 13.73
N ARG A 75 7.07 -7.36 14.07
CA ARG A 75 6.05 -7.24 15.11
C ARG A 75 4.75 -8.01 14.80
N GLU A 76 4.34 -8.15 13.55
CA GLU A 76 3.14 -8.94 13.19
C GLU A 76 3.41 -10.44 13.26
N GLY A 77 4.59 -10.86 12.78
CA GLY A 77 5.06 -12.24 12.96
C GLY A 77 5.20 -12.61 14.44
N LEU A 78 5.72 -11.71 15.27
CA LEU A 78 5.82 -11.90 16.71
C LEU A 78 4.44 -12.04 17.37
N ARG A 79 3.44 -11.23 17.00
CA ARG A 79 2.07 -11.37 17.52
C ARG A 79 1.43 -12.69 17.12
N PHE A 80 1.65 -13.13 15.88
CA PHE A 80 1.19 -14.43 15.40
C PHE A 80 1.82 -15.58 16.20
N PHE A 81 3.13 -15.49 16.44
CA PHE A 81 3.88 -16.45 17.23
C PHE A 81 3.41 -16.51 18.69
N LEU A 82 3.25 -15.34 19.35
CA LEU A 82 2.76 -15.25 20.73
C LEU A 82 1.34 -15.80 20.90
N ALA A 83 0.43 -15.53 19.95
CA ALA A 83 -0.91 -16.12 19.95
C ALA A 83 -0.86 -17.65 19.77
N GLY A 84 0.06 -18.14 18.92
CA GLY A 84 0.33 -19.56 18.77
C GLY A 84 0.81 -20.23 20.05
N LEU A 85 1.74 -19.60 20.79
CA LEU A 85 2.22 -20.11 22.07
C LEU A 85 1.10 -20.17 23.13
N GLY A 86 0.25 -19.15 23.21
CA GLY A 86 -0.90 -19.17 24.11
C GLY A 86 -1.87 -20.31 23.80
N THR A 87 -2.10 -20.56 22.51
CA THR A 87 -2.95 -21.68 22.06
C THR A 87 -2.33 -23.03 22.38
N LEU A 88 -1.02 -23.19 22.16
CA LEU A 88 -0.28 -24.41 22.51
C LEU A 88 -0.33 -24.69 24.00
N GLY A 89 -0.15 -23.67 24.84
CA GLY A 89 -0.21 -23.83 26.30
C GLY A 89 -1.56 -24.41 26.73
N ILE A 90 -2.65 -23.80 26.27
CA ILE A 90 -4.00 -24.20 26.68
C ILE A 90 -4.38 -25.59 26.13
N SER A 91 -4.08 -25.88 24.86
CA SER A 91 -4.35 -27.20 24.29
C SER A 91 -3.53 -28.29 24.98
N SER A 92 -2.28 -28.00 25.35
CA SER A 92 -1.41 -28.93 26.06
C SER A 92 -1.88 -29.17 27.50
N THR A 93 -2.28 -28.13 28.23
CA THR A 93 -2.82 -28.26 29.60
C THR A 93 -4.12 -29.07 29.61
N LEU A 94 -5.03 -28.80 28.67
CA LEU A 94 -6.29 -29.53 28.59
C LEU A 94 -6.09 -30.99 28.18
N LEU A 95 -5.21 -31.24 27.20
CA LEU A 95 -4.88 -32.62 26.81
C LEU A 95 -4.24 -33.38 27.97
N TRP A 96 -3.31 -32.76 28.71
CA TRP A 96 -2.70 -33.37 29.90
C TRP A 96 -3.76 -33.75 30.94
N ALA A 97 -4.67 -32.83 31.27
CA ALA A 97 -5.74 -33.09 32.24
C ALA A 97 -6.65 -34.26 31.82
N LEU A 98 -6.99 -34.34 30.53
CA LEU A 98 -7.82 -35.44 29.99
C LEU A 98 -7.08 -36.79 30.00
N LEU A 99 -5.79 -36.80 29.70
CA LEU A 99 -4.97 -38.02 29.75
C LEU A 99 -4.73 -38.48 31.19
N SER A 100 -4.52 -37.57 32.13
CA SER A 100 -4.41 -37.89 33.56
C SER A 100 -5.69 -38.48 34.13
N GLY A 101 -6.86 -38.07 33.62
CA GLY A 101 -8.15 -38.64 34.01
C GLY A 101 -8.41 -40.06 33.48
N ASN A 102 -7.67 -40.50 32.45
CA ASN A 102 -7.78 -41.86 31.89
C ASN A 102 -6.44 -42.32 31.25
N PRO A 103 -5.45 -42.72 32.07
CA PRO A 103 -4.08 -43.02 31.62
C PRO A 103 -3.95 -44.32 30.79
N GLY A 104 -5.00 -45.15 30.73
CA GLY A 104 -5.04 -46.40 29.96
C GLY A 104 -5.90 -46.33 28.68
N GLY A 105 -6.34 -45.15 28.28
CA GLY A 105 -7.22 -45.00 27.11
C GLY A 105 -6.55 -45.42 25.81
N GLY A 106 -7.25 -46.23 25.01
CA GLY A 106 -6.78 -46.66 23.69
C GLY A 106 -6.72 -45.53 22.65
N PRO A 107 -6.30 -45.81 21.41
CA PRO A 107 -6.11 -44.80 20.35
C PRO A 107 -7.34 -43.93 20.08
N ALA A 108 -8.54 -44.47 20.25
CA ALA A 108 -9.79 -43.71 20.11
C ALA A 108 -9.94 -42.63 21.18
N TRP A 109 -9.57 -42.92 22.43
CA TRP A 109 -9.60 -41.96 23.53
C TRP A 109 -8.55 -40.86 23.33
N LEU A 110 -7.33 -41.22 22.91
CA LEU A 110 -6.27 -40.25 22.62
C LEU A 110 -6.69 -39.25 21.55
N ASN A 111 -7.32 -39.72 20.48
CA ASN A 111 -7.83 -38.86 19.42
C ASN A 111 -9.00 -37.99 19.89
N LEU A 112 -9.90 -38.51 20.74
CA LEU A 112 -10.99 -37.72 21.33
C LEU A 112 -10.46 -36.63 22.27
N ALA A 113 -9.48 -36.97 23.12
CA ALA A 113 -8.82 -36.02 24.01
C ALA A 113 -8.06 -34.94 23.22
N LYS A 114 -7.38 -35.32 22.14
CA LYS A 114 -6.72 -34.38 21.23
C LYS A 114 -7.71 -33.48 20.50
N LEU A 115 -8.85 -34.01 20.06
CA LEU A 115 -9.90 -33.23 19.40
C LEU A 115 -10.53 -32.20 20.32
N THR A 116 -10.89 -32.60 21.54
CA THR A 116 -11.43 -31.68 22.55
C THR A 116 -10.42 -30.58 22.92
N ALA A 117 -9.15 -30.95 23.13
CA ALA A 117 -8.06 -30.00 23.36
C ALA A 117 -7.83 -29.05 22.17
N GLY A 118 -7.86 -29.57 20.94
CA GLY A 118 -7.69 -28.81 19.70
C GLY A 118 -8.83 -27.84 19.44
N LEU A 119 -10.08 -28.22 19.71
CA LEU A 119 -11.26 -27.36 19.58
C LEU A 119 -11.24 -26.22 20.60
N ALA A 120 -10.92 -26.52 21.87
CA ALA A 120 -10.77 -25.50 22.90
C ALA A 120 -9.64 -24.51 22.58
N GLY A 121 -8.47 -25.04 22.18
CA GLY A 121 -7.35 -24.22 21.71
C GLY A 121 -7.73 -23.33 20.52
N SER A 122 -8.43 -23.89 19.53
CA SER A 122 -8.85 -23.15 18.32
C SER A 122 -9.86 -22.04 18.64
N GLY A 123 -10.82 -22.30 19.54
CA GLY A 123 -11.78 -21.28 20.00
C GLY A 123 -11.10 -20.09 20.66
N ILE A 124 -10.07 -20.36 21.48
CA ILE A 124 -9.30 -19.31 22.15
C ILE A 124 -8.34 -18.61 21.20
N ASN A 125 -7.72 -19.34 20.26
CA ASN A 125 -6.90 -18.74 19.21
C ASN A 125 -7.70 -17.77 18.35
N PHE A 126 -8.97 -18.10 18.06
CA PHE A 126 -9.88 -17.18 17.36
C PHE A 126 -10.10 -15.88 18.17
N ILE A 127 -10.31 -15.99 19.49
CA ILE A 127 -10.45 -14.83 20.39
C ILE A 127 -9.15 -14.02 20.44
N LEU A 128 -8.00 -14.67 20.62
CA LEU A 128 -6.68 -14.02 20.65
C LEU A 128 -6.35 -13.34 19.32
N TYR A 129 -6.62 -13.99 18.20
CA TYR A 129 -6.48 -13.36 16.89
C TYR A 129 -7.40 -12.15 16.77
N ARG A 130 -8.66 -12.24 17.20
CA ARG A 130 -9.58 -11.10 17.17
C ARG A 130 -9.10 -9.92 18.02
N LEU A 131 -8.53 -10.18 19.19
CA LEU A 131 -8.15 -9.14 20.16
C LEU A 131 -6.74 -8.57 19.93
N VAL A 132 -5.78 -9.43 19.57
CA VAL A 132 -4.35 -9.09 19.51
C VAL A 132 -3.85 -8.89 18.09
N VAL A 133 -4.32 -9.70 17.14
CA VAL A 133 -3.86 -9.67 15.74
C VAL A 133 -4.74 -8.75 14.88
N PHE A 134 -6.05 -8.87 15.00
CA PHE A 134 -7.07 -8.10 14.28
C PHE A 134 -7.70 -7.01 15.14
N ARG A 135 -6.95 -6.46 16.10
CA ARG A 135 -7.38 -5.27 16.84
C ARG A 135 -7.89 -4.28 15.81
N ARG A 136 -9.20 -4.02 15.78
CA ARG A 136 -9.84 -3.12 14.81
C ARG A 136 -9.12 -1.79 14.95
N ARG A 137 -8.15 -1.54 14.07
CA ARG A 137 -7.64 -0.20 13.87
C ARG A 137 -8.77 0.54 13.20
N THR A 138 -9.28 1.50 13.97
CA THR A 138 -10.15 2.61 13.57
C THR A 138 -10.86 2.38 12.24
N ALA A 139 -12.15 2.07 12.31
CA ALA A 139 -13.04 2.28 11.18
C ALA A 139 -12.71 3.65 10.59
N ALA A 140 -12.55 3.72 9.25
CA ALA A 140 -12.40 4.98 8.55
C ALA A 140 -13.45 5.94 9.10
N ILE A 141 -13.00 7.01 9.77
CA ILE A 141 -13.91 7.98 10.35
C ILE A 141 -14.63 8.61 9.16
N PRO A 142 -15.99 8.61 9.14
CA PRO A 142 -16.75 9.14 8.02
C PRO A 142 -16.28 10.55 7.66
N ALA A 143 -16.13 10.82 6.36
CA ALA A 143 -15.60 12.10 5.86
C ALA A 143 -16.38 13.32 6.37
N GLU A 144 -17.65 13.12 6.74
CA GLU A 144 -18.59 14.14 7.27
C GLU A 144 -18.24 14.64 8.68
N GLN A 145 -17.40 13.94 9.45
CA GLN A 145 -17.03 14.36 10.82
C GLN A 145 -15.85 15.31 10.88
N TRP A 146 -15.28 15.70 9.73
CA TRP A 146 -14.13 16.60 9.69
C TRP A 146 -14.56 18.05 9.50
N PRO A 147 -14.01 19.00 10.27
CA PRO A 147 -14.20 20.41 9.97
C PRO A 147 -13.69 20.65 8.55
N ALA A 148 -14.54 21.28 7.72
CA ALA A 148 -14.19 21.68 6.37
C ALA A 148 -12.85 22.42 6.42
N ALA A 149 -11.89 22.00 5.62
CA ALA A 149 -10.64 22.75 5.53
C ALA A 149 -10.93 24.14 4.96
N GLN A 150 -10.16 25.11 5.42
CA GLN A 150 -10.27 26.48 4.95
C GLN A 150 -9.84 26.50 3.47
N LEU A 151 -10.82 26.59 2.57
CA LEU A 151 -10.57 26.79 1.15
C LEU A 151 -10.24 28.27 0.95
N TYR A 152 -9.06 28.55 0.41
CA TYR A 152 -8.64 29.91 0.10
C TYR A 152 -8.97 30.22 -1.36
N PRO A 153 -9.85 31.20 -1.65
CA PRO A 153 -9.98 31.74 -3.00
C PRO A 153 -8.60 32.19 -3.50
N GLY A 154 -8.23 31.81 -4.72
CA GLY A 154 -6.89 32.11 -5.24
C GLY A 154 -5.78 31.25 -4.65
N CYS A 155 -6.07 29.99 -4.29
CA CYS A 155 -5.03 29.03 -3.89
C CYS A 155 -3.94 28.93 -4.97
N TYR A 156 -2.70 29.18 -4.58
CA TYR A 156 -1.56 29.21 -5.48
C TYR A 156 -1.01 27.79 -5.73
N LEU A 157 -0.85 27.00 -4.67
CA LEU A 157 -0.25 25.68 -4.72
C LEU A 157 -1.04 24.65 -3.91
N SER A 158 -1.34 23.52 -4.55
CA SER A 158 -1.82 22.30 -3.90
C SER A 158 -0.69 21.28 -3.83
N LEU A 159 -0.22 20.99 -2.62
CA LEU A 159 0.74 19.94 -2.37
C LEU A 159 0.02 18.63 -2.04
N ILE A 160 0.25 17.57 -2.80
CA ILE A 160 -0.50 16.31 -2.71
C ILE A 160 0.43 15.20 -2.20
N ILE A 161 -0.01 14.47 -1.19
CA ILE A 161 0.72 13.32 -0.64
C ILE A 161 -0.20 12.09 -0.70
N PRO A 162 0.00 11.17 -1.66
CA PRO A 162 -0.69 9.89 -1.63
C PRO A 162 -0.15 9.04 -0.48
N ALA A 163 -1.04 8.44 0.32
CA ALA A 163 -0.68 7.66 1.48
C ALA A 163 -1.45 6.33 1.52
N TYR A 164 -0.75 5.24 1.81
CA TYR A 164 -1.35 3.94 2.13
C TYR A 164 -0.50 3.23 3.17
N ASN A 165 -1.03 3.06 4.38
CA ASN A 165 -0.33 2.49 5.52
C ASN A 165 1.03 3.16 5.82
N GLU A 166 0.99 4.49 5.94
CA GLU A 166 2.15 5.35 6.17
C GLU A 166 2.22 5.96 7.56
N ALA A 167 1.52 5.38 8.55
CA ALA A 167 1.47 5.93 9.90
C ALA A 167 2.86 6.19 10.47
N ASP A 168 3.85 5.33 10.21
CA ASP A 168 5.18 5.44 10.80
C ASP A 168 5.98 6.65 10.28
N ARG A 169 5.71 7.13 9.06
CA ARG A 169 6.50 8.21 8.43
C ARG A 169 5.73 9.49 8.15
N ILE A 170 4.41 9.41 7.95
CA ILE A 170 3.59 10.55 7.51
C ILE A 170 3.69 11.76 8.44
N GLY A 171 3.85 11.55 9.77
CA GLY A 171 3.98 12.66 10.71
C GLY A 171 5.18 13.56 10.44
N ARG A 172 6.35 12.98 10.18
CA ARG A 172 7.57 13.72 9.81
C ARG A 172 7.39 14.44 8.48
N THR A 173 6.80 13.75 7.50
CA THR A 173 6.51 14.29 6.18
C THR A 173 5.63 15.53 6.24
N LEU A 174 4.56 15.49 7.05
CA LEU A 174 3.66 16.63 7.23
C LEU A 174 4.31 17.78 7.99
N GLN A 175 5.21 17.48 8.92
CA GLN A 175 5.96 18.53 9.62
C GLN A 175 6.89 19.27 8.66
N GLU A 176 7.76 18.57 7.93
CA GLU A 176 8.71 19.20 6.99
C GLU A 176 7.97 19.94 5.87
N ALA A 177 6.93 19.33 5.30
CA ALA A 177 6.11 19.96 4.27
C ALA A 177 5.35 21.18 4.78
N GLY A 178 4.72 21.08 5.95
CA GLY A 178 3.97 22.17 6.57
C GLY A 178 4.85 23.36 6.92
N GLU A 179 6.03 23.11 7.50
CA GLU A 179 7.01 24.17 7.81
C GLU A 179 7.53 24.86 6.56
N TYR A 180 7.78 24.12 5.48
CA TYR A 180 8.18 24.71 4.19
C TYR A 180 7.06 25.57 3.59
N LEU A 181 5.82 25.05 3.55
CA LEU A 181 4.68 25.75 2.99
C LEU A 181 4.36 27.07 3.72
N LEU A 182 4.53 27.11 5.04
CA LEU A 182 4.39 28.36 5.82
C LEU A 182 5.39 29.45 5.39
N ARG A 183 6.60 29.06 4.97
CA ARG A 183 7.64 30.02 4.51
C ARG A 183 7.36 30.59 3.13
N LEU A 184 6.53 29.94 2.31
CA LEU A 184 6.21 30.44 0.97
C LEU A 184 5.41 31.75 1.00
N GLN A 185 4.73 32.07 2.12
CA GLN A 185 3.90 33.28 2.24
C GLN A 185 2.90 33.45 1.08
N ARG A 186 2.35 32.33 0.59
CA ARG A 186 1.36 32.25 -0.49
C ARG A 186 0.14 31.46 0.00
N PRO A 187 -1.05 31.64 -0.61
CA PRO A 187 -2.20 30.78 -0.36
C PRO A 187 -1.89 29.34 -0.81
N VAL A 188 -1.84 28.40 0.13
CA VAL A 188 -1.45 27.01 -0.15
C VAL A 188 -2.39 26.03 0.54
N GLU A 189 -2.45 24.82 0.02
CA GLU A 189 -3.09 23.68 0.67
C GLU A 189 -2.20 22.44 0.59
N LEU A 190 -2.37 21.54 1.56
CA LEU A 190 -1.70 20.23 1.57
C LEU A 190 -2.77 19.14 1.65
N LEU A 191 -2.94 18.39 0.57
CA LEU A 191 -3.89 17.30 0.49
C LEU A 191 -3.19 15.96 0.73
N VAL A 192 -3.56 15.28 1.80
CA VAL A 192 -3.20 13.88 2.00
C VAL A 192 -4.33 13.01 1.46
N VAL A 193 -4.01 12.19 0.46
CA VAL A 193 -4.97 11.24 -0.11
C VAL A 193 -4.71 9.86 0.49
N ASP A 194 -5.51 9.50 1.48
CA ASP A 194 -5.48 8.19 2.11
C ASP A 194 -6.20 7.15 1.25
N ASP A 195 -5.44 6.27 0.62
CA ASP A 195 -5.90 5.20 -0.28
C ASP A 195 -6.40 3.99 0.52
N GLY A 196 -7.29 4.23 1.48
CA GLY A 196 -7.93 3.20 2.31
C GLY A 196 -6.96 2.50 3.27
N SER A 197 -6.12 3.26 3.98
CA SER A 197 -5.23 2.72 5.00
C SER A 197 -5.99 1.99 6.11
N THR A 198 -5.35 0.95 6.66
CA THR A 198 -5.84 0.18 7.81
C THR A 198 -5.03 0.47 9.08
N ASP A 199 -4.05 1.38 9.00
CA ASP A 199 -3.22 1.80 10.12
C ASP A 199 -3.65 3.17 10.71
N ASP A 200 -2.80 3.79 11.51
CA ASP A 200 -3.06 5.10 12.12
C ASP A 200 -2.79 6.31 11.18
N THR A 201 -2.64 6.10 9.87
CA THR A 201 -2.27 7.16 8.90
C THR A 201 -3.22 8.35 8.98
N ALA A 202 -4.52 8.15 8.77
CA ALA A 202 -5.52 9.20 8.82
C ALA A 202 -5.45 9.99 10.13
N ARG A 203 -5.44 9.29 11.28
CA ARG A 203 -5.38 9.91 12.60
C ARG A 203 -4.18 10.84 12.77
N LYS A 204 -3.00 10.44 12.26
CA LYS A 204 -1.79 11.28 12.31
C LYS A 204 -1.89 12.51 11.42
N VAL A 205 -2.50 12.40 10.24
CA VAL A 205 -2.77 13.54 9.36
C VAL A 205 -3.65 14.57 10.06
N LEU A 206 -4.67 14.10 10.76
CA LEU A 206 -5.65 14.94 11.42
C LEU A 206 -5.07 15.64 12.64
N ALA A 207 -4.23 14.95 13.41
CA ALA A 207 -3.46 15.58 14.49
C ALA A 207 -2.56 16.71 13.98
N ALA A 208 -2.00 16.58 12.77
CA ALA A 208 -1.15 17.62 12.17
C ALA A 208 -1.93 18.90 11.81
N ARG A 209 -3.25 18.84 11.63
CA ARG A 209 -4.09 20.01 11.33
C ARG A 209 -4.08 21.06 12.45
N ALA A 210 -3.83 20.65 13.70
CA ALA A 210 -3.73 21.57 14.83
C ALA A 210 -2.60 22.58 14.64
N ARG A 211 -1.50 22.17 13.99
CA ARG A 211 -0.36 23.05 13.67
C ARG A 211 -0.45 23.62 12.25
N PHE A 212 -1.00 22.85 11.31
CA PHE A 212 -1.06 23.21 9.89
C PHE A 212 -2.51 23.15 9.39
N PRO A 213 -3.32 24.21 9.60
CA PRO A 213 -4.76 24.19 9.34
C PRO A 213 -5.12 24.03 7.85
N PHE A 214 -4.18 24.29 6.94
CA PHE A 214 -4.31 24.08 5.48
C PHE A 214 -4.16 22.60 5.05
N ILE A 215 -3.95 21.67 5.98
CA ILE A 215 -3.95 20.23 5.69
C ILE A 215 -5.39 19.72 5.50
N ARG A 216 -5.60 19.02 4.38
CA ARG A 216 -6.84 18.32 3.99
C ARG A 216 -6.60 16.83 3.93
N LEU A 217 -7.47 16.05 4.56
CA LEU A 217 -7.48 14.59 4.41
C LEU A 217 -8.58 14.20 3.41
N ILE A 218 -8.23 13.41 2.39
CA ILE A 218 -9.16 12.78 1.46
C ILE A 218 -9.04 11.27 1.64
N SER A 219 -10.04 10.65 2.24
CA SER A 219 -10.05 9.20 2.48
C SER A 219 -10.84 8.47 1.40
N GLN A 220 -10.22 7.44 0.82
CA GLN A 220 -10.89 6.50 -0.08
C GLN A 220 -11.43 5.30 0.71
N PRO A 221 -12.56 4.70 0.29
CA PRO A 221 -13.19 3.60 1.03
C PRO A 221 -12.37 2.30 1.00
N ALA A 222 -11.47 2.15 0.02
CA ALA A 222 -10.57 1.02 -0.11
C ALA A 222 -9.36 1.43 -0.95
N ASN A 223 -8.26 0.67 -0.83
CA ASN A 223 -7.09 0.82 -1.68
C ASN A 223 -7.42 0.57 -3.15
N ARG A 224 -7.20 1.60 -3.96
CA ARG A 224 -7.34 1.57 -5.43
C ARG A 224 -5.99 1.63 -6.14
N GLY A 225 -4.95 2.07 -5.45
CA GLY A 225 -3.58 2.21 -5.95
C GLY A 225 -3.13 3.66 -6.03
N LYS A 226 -1.81 3.83 -6.13
CA LYS A 226 -1.14 5.15 -6.17
C LYS A 226 -1.69 6.08 -7.25
N GLY A 227 -1.93 5.56 -8.46
CA GLY A 227 -2.47 6.35 -9.57
C GLY A 227 -3.87 6.88 -9.29
N ALA A 228 -4.74 6.09 -8.65
CA ALA A 228 -6.06 6.55 -8.21
C ALA A 228 -5.95 7.63 -7.14
N ALA A 229 -5.07 7.45 -6.14
CA ALA A 229 -4.85 8.41 -5.08
C ALA A 229 -4.32 9.76 -5.62
N VAL A 230 -3.32 9.74 -6.50
CA VAL A 230 -2.78 10.95 -7.13
C VAL A 230 -3.82 11.62 -8.02
N ARG A 231 -4.56 10.85 -8.85
CA ARG A 231 -5.66 11.38 -9.67
C ARG A 231 -6.70 12.09 -8.82
N ARG A 232 -7.14 11.46 -7.73
CA ARG A 232 -8.11 12.05 -6.79
C ARG A 232 -7.56 13.32 -6.16
N GLY A 233 -6.30 13.33 -5.75
CA GLY A 233 -5.64 14.51 -5.20
C GLY A 233 -5.66 15.70 -6.14
N ILE A 234 -5.35 15.50 -7.43
CA ILE A 234 -5.38 16.59 -8.43
C ILE A 234 -6.81 17.04 -8.75
N GLN A 235 -7.78 16.13 -8.74
CA GLN A 235 -9.20 16.49 -8.94
C GLN A 235 -9.75 17.36 -7.81
N GLU A 236 -9.31 17.11 -6.57
CA GLU A 236 -9.74 17.83 -5.36
C GLU A 236 -8.90 19.08 -5.06
N ALA A 237 -7.76 19.20 -5.74
CA ALA A 237 -6.88 20.36 -5.67
C ALA A 237 -7.57 21.61 -6.22
N THR A 238 -7.44 22.70 -5.47
CA THR A 238 -7.96 24.03 -5.79
C THR A 238 -6.86 24.97 -6.31
N GLY A 239 -5.60 24.64 -6.03
CA GLY A 239 -4.42 25.38 -6.44
C GLY A 239 -4.26 25.52 -7.95
N GLU A 240 -3.67 26.62 -8.40
CA GLU A 240 -3.25 26.78 -9.79
C GLU A 240 -2.18 25.76 -10.19
N LEU A 241 -1.23 25.54 -9.28
CA LEU A 241 -0.20 24.52 -9.38
C LEU A 241 -0.58 23.33 -8.50
N ALA A 242 -0.42 22.12 -9.03
CA ALA A 242 -0.61 20.88 -8.30
C ALA A 242 0.68 20.06 -8.33
N VAL A 243 1.29 19.84 -7.17
CA VAL A 243 2.54 19.10 -7.06
C VAL A 243 2.33 17.94 -6.11
N PHE A 244 2.77 16.74 -6.49
CA PHE A 244 2.73 15.59 -5.59
C PHE A 244 4.13 15.07 -5.31
N PHE A 245 4.32 14.55 -4.10
CA PHE A 245 5.49 13.75 -3.75
C PHE A 245 5.13 12.57 -2.84
N ASP A 246 5.99 11.55 -2.83
CA ASP A 246 5.80 10.35 -2.01
C ASP A 246 5.94 10.61 -0.51
N ALA A 247 5.09 9.98 0.31
CA ALA A 247 5.04 10.17 1.76
C ALA A 247 6.35 9.80 2.51
N ASP A 248 7.36 9.26 1.83
CA ASP A 248 8.63 8.85 2.42
C ASP A 248 9.74 9.89 2.43
N LEU A 249 9.50 11.08 1.85
CA LEU A 249 10.51 12.14 1.71
C LEU A 249 11.82 11.59 1.12
N SER A 250 11.72 10.74 0.09
CA SER A 250 12.87 10.33 -0.73
C SER A 250 13.61 11.51 -1.36
N PHE A 251 12.97 12.69 -1.39
CA PHE A 251 13.52 13.95 -1.88
C PHE A 251 13.26 15.07 -0.86
N PRO A 252 14.20 16.01 -0.71
CA PRO A 252 14.02 17.18 0.14
C PRO A 252 12.87 18.05 -0.35
N VAL A 253 12.03 18.53 0.57
CA VAL A 253 10.86 19.37 0.27
C VAL A 253 11.29 20.68 -0.39
N GLU A 254 12.49 21.17 -0.10
CA GLU A 254 13.08 22.38 -0.65
C GLU A 254 13.11 22.37 -2.18
N LYS A 255 13.17 21.18 -2.80
CA LYS A 255 13.12 21.05 -4.26
C LYS A 255 11.79 21.49 -4.87
N LEU A 256 10.75 21.66 -4.06
CA LEU A 256 9.46 22.19 -4.50
C LEU A 256 9.59 23.56 -5.18
N SER A 257 10.54 24.41 -4.78
CA SER A 257 10.78 25.71 -5.44
C SER A 257 11.19 25.55 -6.91
N ASP A 258 12.00 24.55 -7.23
CA ASP A 258 12.46 24.29 -8.60
C ASP A 258 11.26 23.88 -9.48
N PHE A 259 10.34 23.07 -8.94
CA PHE A 259 9.12 22.67 -9.64
C PHE A 259 8.18 23.85 -9.86
N ILE A 260 7.94 24.65 -8.81
CA ILE A 260 7.12 25.85 -8.87
C ILE A 260 7.64 26.79 -9.96
N PHE A 261 8.94 27.09 -9.94
CA PHE A 261 9.57 28.01 -10.89
C PHE A 261 9.38 27.57 -12.36
N GLN A 262 9.55 26.28 -12.65
CA GLN A 262 9.34 25.77 -14.01
C GLN A 262 7.85 25.77 -14.39
N LEU A 263 6.94 25.46 -13.47
CA LEU A 263 5.51 25.56 -13.73
C LEU A 263 5.10 27.01 -13.98
N GLU A 264 5.63 27.99 -13.26
CA GLU A 264 5.36 29.41 -13.50
C GLU A 264 5.87 29.86 -14.88
N LYS A 265 7.02 29.35 -15.33
CA LYS A 265 7.60 29.65 -16.65
C LYS A 265 6.75 29.27 -17.85
N GLY A 266 5.82 28.32 -17.72
CA GLY A 266 5.03 27.89 -18.88
C GLY A 266 4.80 26.38 -18.97
N TYR A 267 5.62 25.59 -18.29
CA TYR A 267 5.60 24.14 -18.46
C TYR A 267 4.32 23.53 -17.90
N ALA A 268 3.72 22.63 -18.68
CA ALA A 268 2.50 21.95 -18.27
C ALA A 268 2.73 20.91 -17.18
N ALA A 269 3.87 20.23 -17.28
CA ALA A 269 4.33 19.28 -16.29
C ALA A 269 5.82 19.43 -16.03
N VAL A 270 6.21 19.14 -14.81
CA VAL A 270 7.61 19.11 -14.38
C VAL A 270 7.84 17.79 -13.68
N LEU A 271 8.84 17.03 -14.13
CA LEU A 271 9.13 15.69 -13.65
C LEU A 271 10.46 15.69 -12.90
N GLY A 272 10.50 15.09 -11.72
CA GLY A 272 11.76 14.78 -11.07
C GLY A 272 12.51 13.67 -11.81
N SER A 273 13.83 13.76 -11.87
CA SER A 273 14.67 12.76 -12.54
C SER A 273 15.81 12.33 -11.64
N ARG A 274 15.89 11.03 -11.30
CA ARG A 274 16.87 10.54 -10.30
C ARG A 274 18.28 10.45 -10.92
N VAL A 275 19.19 11.34 -10.51
CA VAL A 275 20.55 11.41 -11.09
C VAL A 275 21.56 10.45 -10.43
N ASN A 276 21.45 10.21 -9.12
CA ASN A 276 22.43 9.42 -8.35
C ASN A 276 21.94 8.05 -7.89
N ALA A 277 20.81 7.56 -8.41
CA ALA A 277 20.26 6.25 -8.01
C ALA A 277 21.21 5.06 -8.28
N GLY A 278 22.31 5.27 -9.03
CA GLY A 278 23.33 4.27 -9.33
C GLY A 278 24.62 4.31 -8.50
N ARG A 279 24.93 5.38 -7.75
CA ARG A 279 26.26 5.54 -7.08
C ARG A 279 26.26 5.36 -5.55
N GLU A 280 25.13 5.53 -4.85
CA GLU A 280 25.12 5.56 -3.37
C GLU A 280 24.27 4.48 -2.66
N ALA A 281 23.84 3.38 -3.29
CA ALA A 281 23.08 2.37 -2.54
C ALA A 281 23.29 0.93 -3.02
N CYS A 282 24.15 0.21 -2.29
CA CYS A 282 24.11 -1.25 -2.15
C CYS A 282 22.73 -1.70 -1.65
N ALA A 283 21.73 -1.86 -2.53
CA ALA A 283 20.40 -2.34 -2.11
C ALA A 283 19.59 -3.01 -3.24
N GLY A 284 20.16 -4.04 -3.88
CA GLY A 284 19.38 -5.08 -4.58
C GLY A 284 19.90 -5.49 -5.97
N ARG A 285 20.18 -6.79 -6.13
CA ARG A 285 20.67 -7.45 -7.37
C ARG A 285 19.84 -7.15 -8.62
N TRP A 286 18.57 -6.80 -8.47
CA TRP A 286 17.61 -6.66 -9.57
C TRP A 286 17.36 -5.22 -10.02
N ARG A 287 17.89 -4.22 -9.32
CA ARG A 287 17.58 -2.80 -9.58
C ARG A 287 18.00 -2.32 -10.98
N PRO A 288 19.17 -2.72 -11.54
CA PRO A 288 19.53 -2.36 -12.92
C PRO A 288 18.54 -2.91 -13.96
N LEU A 289 18.00 -4.10 -13.74
CA LEU A 289 17.00 -4.72 -14.62
C LEU A 289 15.67 -3.96 -14.57
N VAL A 290 15.22 -3.57 -13.38
CA VAL A 290 14.02 -2.73 -13.21
C VAL A 290 14.19 -1.38 -13.92
N SER A 291 15.34 -0.72 -13.76
CA SER A 291 15.61 0.56 -14.44
C SER A 291 15.72 0.43 -15.96
N ARG A 292 16.26 -0.69 -16.48
CA ARG A 292 16.25 -0.98 -17.92
C ARG A 292 14.84 -1.23 -18.43
N GLY A 293 14.02 -1.97 -17.69
CA GLY A 293 12.61 -2.19 -18.00
C GLY A 293 11.83 -0.88 -18.06
N ALA A 294 12.02 0.01 -17.09
CA ALA A 294 11.39 1.33 -17.08
C ALA A 294 11.72 2.17 -18.32
N ARG A 295 12.99 2.18 -18.73
CA ARG A 295 13.43 2.86 -19.96
C ARG A 295 12.84 2.22 -21.22
N LEU A 296 12.78 0.90 -21.30
CA LEU A 296 12.14 0.19 -22.40
C LEU A 296 10.64 0.55 -22.49
N MET A 297 9.93 0.56 -21.37
CA MET A 297 8.52 0.98 -21.30
C MET A 297 8.33 2.40 -21.84
N ALA A 298 9.16 3.35 -21.40
CA ALA A 298 9.13 4.73 -21.87
C ALA A 298 9.41 4.81 -23.39
N HIS A 299 10.41 4.07 -23.88
CA HIS A 299 10.76 4.02 -25.30
C HIS A 299 9.61 3.45 -26.15
N VAL A 300 9.00 2.34 -25.73
CA VAL A 300 7.85 1.72 -26.41
C VAL A 300 6.64 2.67 -26.46
N LEU A 301 6.49 3.60 -25.51
CA LEU A 301 5.43 4.61 -25.55
C LEU A 301 5.81 5.89 -26.33
N GLY A 302 7.00 5.95 -26.93
CA GLY A 302 7.48 7.16 -27.60
C GLY A 302 7.85 8.29 -26.63
N LEU A 303 8.12 7.96 -25.37
CA LEU A 303 8.49 8.91 -24.32
C LEU A 303 10.00 9.10 -24.19
N GLY A 304 10.79 8.68 -25.18
CA GLY A 304 12.25 8.54 -25.08
C GLY A 304 13.05 9.79 -24.68
N ALA A 305 12.45 10.99 -24.76
CA ALA A 305 13.09 12.21 -24.25
C ALA A 305 12.92 12.41 -22.73
N VAL A 306 12.14 11.55 -22.06
CA VAL A 306 11.94 11.61 -20.61
C VAL A 306 12.92 10.69 -19.90
N GLY A 307 13.82 11.25 -19.10
CA GLY A 307 14.87 10.52 -18.40
C GLY A 307 14.35 9.56 -17.33
N ASP A 308 13.33 9.97 -16.57
CA ASP A 308 12.77 9.17 -15.49
C ASP A 308 11.26 9.38 -15.33
N THR A 309 10.47 8.42 -15.83
CA THR A 309 9.01 8.47 -15.74
C THR A 309 8.48 8.10 -14.36
N GLN A 310 9.24 7.33 -13.58
CA GLN A 310 8.76 6.69 -12.34
C GLN A 310 9.18 7.43 -11.06
N CYS A 311 9.75 8.62 -11.19
CA CYS A 311 10.11 9.42 -10.03
C CYS A 311 8.85 9.88 -9.27
N GLY A 312 8.82 9.67 -7.96
CA GLY A 312 7.67 9.99 -7.12
C GLY A 312 7.41 11.48 -6.88
N PHE A 313 8.11 12.40 -7.56
CA PHE A 313 7.98 13.85 -7.40
C PHE A 313 7.65 14.49 -8.75
N LYS A 314 6.42 15.00 -8.90
CA LYS A 314 5.95 15.63 -10.15
C LYS A 314 5.04 16.82 -9.88
N GLY A 315 5.16 17.85 -10.71
CA GLY A 315 4.35 19.05 -10.68
C GLY A 315 3.58 19.27 -11.97
N PHE A 316 2.41 19.88 -11.87
CA PHE A 316 1.52 20.15 -12.99
C PHE A 316 0.84 21.50 -12.86
N ARG A 317 0.58 22.15 -14.00
CA ARG A 317 -0.43 23.20 -14.07
C ARG A 317 -1.81 22.56 -14.05
N ARG A 318 -2.60 22.84 -13.01
CA ARG A 318 -3.87 22.16 -12.78
C ARG A 318 -4.81 22.27 -13.99
N ARG A 319 -4.88 23.46 -14.59
CA ARG A 319 -5.70 23.75 -15.78
C ARG A 319 -5.36 22.91 -17.01
N GLU A 320 -4.14 22.41 -17.12
CA GLU A 320 -3.66 21.63 -18.27
C GLU A 320 -3.80 20.12 -18.02
N ILE A 321 -3.53 19.66 -16.79
CA ILE A 321 -3.62 18.23 -16.45
C ILE A 321 -5.06 17.77 -16.19
N LEU A 322 -5.89 18.60 -15.55
CA LEU A 322 -7.22 18.23 -15.08
C LEU A 322 -8.14 17.67 -16.19
N PRO A 323 -8.20 18.26 -17.41
CA PRO A 323 -9.00 17.70 -18.50
C PRO A 323 -8.54 16.31 -18.93
N LEU A 324 -7.25 15.99 -18.80
CA LEU A 324 -6.67 14.70 -19.20
C LEU A 324 -7.05 13.58 -18.24
N LEU A 325 -7.25 13.90 -16.95
CA LEU A 325 -7.55 12.91 -15.92
C LEU A 325 -8.84 12.12 -16.20
N SER A 326 -9.82 12.74 -16.87
CA SER A 326 -11.07 12.09 -17.30
C SER A 326 -10.86 10.88 -18.23
N ARG A 327 -9.69 10.80 -18.90
CA ARG A 327 -9.36 9.72 -19.83
C ARG A 327 -8.37 8.71 -19.27
N THR A 328 -7.75 9.01 -18.12
CA THR A 328 -6.77 8.12 -17.49
C THR A 328 -7.47 6.91 -16.87
N ARG A 329 -6.88 5.72 -17.04
CA ARG A 329 -7.46 4.43 -16.62
C ARG A 329 -6.56 3.64 -15.68
N ILE A 330 -5.27 3.96 -15.60
CA ILE A 330 -4.33 3.20 -14.77
C ILE A 330 -4.34 3.74 -13.34
N ASP A 331 -4.78 2.90 -12.40
CA ASP A 331 -4.91 3.27 -10.98
C ASP A 331 -3.67 2.90 -10.14
N ARG A 332 -2.72 2.13 -10.69
CA ARG A 332 -1.53 1.62 -9.99
C ARG A 332 -0.23 2.27 -10.47
N PHE A 333 0.92 1.63 -10.22
CA PHE A 333 2.26 2.21 -10.38
C PHE A 333 2.63 2.71 -11.80
N ALA A 334 1.95 2.23 -12.85
CA ALA A 334 2.21 2.66 -14.22
C ALA A 334 1.42 3.92 -14.64
N PHE A 335 0.67 4.56 -13.73
CA PHE A 335 -0.15 5.74 -14.06
C PHE A 335 0.69 6.89 -14.64
N ASP A 336 1.92 7.08 -14.16
CA ASP A 336 2.82 8.12 -14.63
C ASP A 336 3.11 7.98 -16.14
N LEU A 337 3.25 6.74 -16.64
CA LEU A 337 3.48 6.48 -18.07
C LEU A 337 2.28 6.93 -18.90
N GLU A 338 1.06 6.62 -18.46
CA GLU A 338 -0.17 7.04 -19.12
C GLU A 338 -0.32 8.56 -19.15
N TRP A 339 -0.03 9.22 -18.01
CA TRP A 339 -0.16 10.65 -17.89
C TRP A 339 0.84 11.38 -18.79
N ILE A 340 2.11 10.98 -18.74
CA ILE A 340 3.15 11.55 -19.59
C ILE A 340 2.82 11.31 -21.07
N TYR A 341 2.31 10.12 -21.42
CA TYR A 341 1.84 9.81 -22.77
C TYR A 341 0.72 10.76 -23.23
N LEU A 342 -0.29 10.99 -22.41
CA LEU A 342 -1.39 11.92 -22.71
C LEU A 342 -0.91 13.38 -22.84
N ILE A 343 -0.04 13.83 -21.94
CA ILE A 343 0.55 15.17 -21.97
C ILE A 343 1.30 15.38 -23.30
N ARG A 344 2.12 14.41 -23.70
CA ARG A 344 2.85 14.49 -24.98
C ARG A 344 1.93 14.40 -26.20
N ARG A 345 0.93 13.52 -26.19
CA ARG A 345 -0.07 13.43 -27.28
C ARG A 345 -0.84 14.73 -27.46
N ARG A 346 -0.98 15.54 -26.42
CA ARG A 346 -1.59 16.87 -26.47
C ARG A 346 -0.64 17.99 -26.87
N GLY A 347 0.63 17.69 -27.14
CA GLY A 347 1.65 18.69 -27.48
C GLY A 347 1.98 19.64 -26.33
N LEU A 348 1.71 19.24 -25.08
CA LEU A 348 2.02 20.03 -23.90
C LEU A 348 3.51 19.93 -23.55
N THR A 349 4.07 21.00 -22.97
CA THR A 349 5.48 21.11 -22.64
C THR A 349 5.80 20.45 -21.29
N VAL A 350 6.94 19.76 -21.23
CA VAL A 350 7.40 19.05 -20.04
C VAL A 350 8.84 19.46 -19.74
N ALA A 351 9.13 19.78 -18.47
CA ALA A 351 10.49 19.99 -17.98
C ALA A 351 10.93 18.83 -17.06
N GLU A 352 12.23 18.60 -16.97
CA GLU A 352 12.82 17.66 -16.02
C GLU A 352 13.76 18.37 -15.05
N ILE A 353 13.69 17.99 -13.77
CA ILE A 353 14.56 18.51 -12.72
C ILE A 353 15.38 17.34 -12.16
N PRO A 354 16.73 17.43 -12.17
CA PRO A 354 17.58 16.44 -11.54
C PRO A 354 17.39 16.43 -10.01
N LEU A 355 17.14 15.25 -9.45
CA LEU A 355 16.96 15.03 -8.02
C LEU A 355 17.95 13.99 -7.48
N THR A 356 18.57 14.30 -6.34
CA THR A 356 19.38 13.35 -5.57
C THR A 356 18.46 12.50 -4.71
N TRP A 357 18.40 11.20 -5.01
CA TRP A 357 17.53 10.27 -4.30
C TRP A 357 18.15 9.84 -2.97
N GLN A 358 17.43 10.06 -1.87
CA GLN A 358 17.86 9.60 -0.55
C GLN A 358 17.23 8.22 -0.27
N HIS A 359 18.05 7.23 0.07
CA HIS A 359 17.54 5.90 0.40
C HIS A 359 16.74 5.96 1.71
N ARG A 360 15.44 5.70 1.62
CA ARG A 360 14.56 5.47 2.78
C ARG A 360 14.09 4.02 2.74
N SER A 361 14.18 3.33 3.87
CA SER A 361 13.85 1.91 3.96
C SER A 361 12.35 1.66 3.78
N GLY A 362 12.02 0.55 3.11
CA GLY A 362 10.63 0.07 2.90
C GLY A 362 10.00 0.50 1.58
N SER A 363 10.12 -0.38 0.57
CA SER A 363 9.39 -0.28 -0.70
C SER A 363 8.03 -0.99 -0.60
N SER A 364 6.98 -0.36 -1.12
CA SER A 364 5.65 -0.96 -1.30
C SER A 364 5.50 -1.69 -2.65
N VAL A 365 6.49 -1.57 -3.56
CA VAL A 365 6.47 -2.17 -4.90
C VAL A 365 6.84 -3.65 -4.82
N ARG A 366 6.00 -4.52 -5.40
CA ARG A 366 6.20 -5.98 -5.44
C ARG A 366 6.43 -6.46 -6.88
N TRP A 367 6.91 -7.70 -7.02
CA TRP A 367 7.12 -8.33 -8.34
C TRP A 367 5.90 -8.35 -9.25
N PRO A 368 4.67 -8.66 -8.78
CA PRO A 368 3.48 -8.59 -9.62
C PRO A 368 3.22 -7.17 -10.16
N ASP A 369 3.55 -6.14 -9.39
CA ASP A 369 3.34 -4.74 -9.80
C ASP A 369 4.28 -4.35 -10.95
N ILE A 370 5.46 -4.98 -11.06
CA ILE A 370 6.38 -4.81 -12.18
C ILE A 370 5.79 -5.42 -13.46
N LEU A 371 5.26 -6.65 -13.37
CA LEU A 371 4.62 -7.31 -14.52
C LEU A 371 3.36 -6.55 -14.96
N GLU A 372 2.55 -6.08 -14.01
CA GLU A 372 1.39 -5.25 -14.29
C GLU A 372 1.78 -3.94 -15.01
N SER A 373 2.91 -3.35 -14.63
CA SER A 373 3.42 -2.14 -15.28
C SER A 373 3.83 -2.39 -16.74
N LEU A 374 4.45 -3.55 -17.03
CA LEU A 374 4.77 -3.94 -18.40
C LEU A 374 3.51 -4.14 -19.25
N LEU A 375 2.51 -4.84 -18.72
CA LEU A 375 1.22 -5.02 -19.40
C LEU A 375 0.48 -3.68 -19.61
N SER A 376 0.66 -2.73 -18.69
CA SER A 376 0.06 -1.40 -18.79
C SER A 376 0.56 -0.63 -20.01
N VAL A 377 1.80 -0.83 -20.46
CA VAL A 377 2.32 -0.24 -21.70
C VAL A 377 1.53 -0.71 -22.92
N LEU A 378 1.24 -2.02 -23.00
CA LEU A 378 0.44 -2.57 -24.09
C LEU A 378 -1.00 -2.04 -24.03
N LYS A 379 -1.59 -1.93 -22.84
CA LYS A 379 -2.93 -1.34 -22.65
C LYS A 379 -2.98 0.11 -23.10
N ILE A 380 -1.98 0.94 -22.76
CA ILE A 380 -1.91 2.34 -23.22
C ILE A 380 -1.89 2.41 -24.74
N ARG A 381 -1.08 1.57 -25.41
CA ARG A 381 -1.06 1.51 -26.89
C ARG A 381 -2.40 1.10 -27.48
N LEU A 382 -3.05 0.09 -26.89
CA LEU A 382 -4.36 -0.39 -27.33
C LEU A 382 -5.44 0.69 -27.17
N TRP A 383 -5.56 1.29 -25.99
CA TRP A 383 -6.53 2.37 -25.73
C TRP A 383 -6.25 3.62 -26.59
N ALA A 384 -4.98 3.88 -26.90
CA ALA A 384 -4.62 4.94 -27.82
C ALA A 384 -5.11 4.68 -29.25
N TRP A 385 -5.05 3.43 -29.71
CA TRP A 385 -5.54 2.98 -31.00
C TRP A 385 -7.07 2.94 -31.07
N GLU A 386 -7.74 2.54 -29.98
CA GLU A 386 -9.20 2.56 -29.83
C GLU A 386 -9.80 3.98 -29.66
N GLY A 387 -8.97 5.03 -29.67
CA GLY A 387 -9.44 6.42 -29.53
C GLY A 387 -9.94 6.80 -28.13
N VAL A 388 -9.70 5.99 -27.10
CA VAL A 388 -10.10 6.27 -25.71
C VAL A 388 -9.56 7.62 -25.22
N TYR A 389 -8.34 7.94 -25.65
CA TYR A 389 -7.60 9.15 -25.30
C TYR A 389 -7.90 10.36 -26.18
N ASP A 390 -8.80 10.21 -27.16
CA ASP A 390 -9.20 11.31 -28.00
C ASP A 390 -10.05 12.29 -27.20
N LEU A 391 -9.61 13.53 -27.26
CA LEU A 391 -10.26 14.65 -26.62
C LEU A 391 -10.34 15.76 -27.67
N PRO A 392 -11.39 16.60 -27.63
CA PRO A 392 -11.56 17.68 -28.59
C PRO A 392 -10.28 18.53 -28.66
N VAL A 393 -9.86 18.85 -29.89
CA VAL A 393 -8.66 19.64 -30.16
C VAL A 393 -8.87 21.03 -29.57
N LYS A 394 -7.96 21.45 -28.68
CA LYS A 394 -7.94 22.83 -28.21
C LYS A 394 -7.57 23.69 -29.42
N LYS A 395 -8.51 24.45 -29.99
CA LYS A 395 -8.20 25.44 -31.03
C LYS A 395 -7.04 26.28 -30.50
N LYS A 396 -5.91 26.34 -31.21
CA LYS A 396 -4.91 27.36 -30.96
C LYS A 396 -5.62 28.69 -31.15
N THR A 397 -5.85 29.43 -30.07
CA THR A 397 -6.29 30.82 -30.18
C THR A 397 -5.09 31.59 -30.74
N ASN A 398 -4.98 31.62 -32.05
CA ASN A 398 -4.17 32.63 -32.74
C ASN A 398 -4.92 33.95 -32.59
N ALA A 399 -4.86 34.54 -31.39
CA ALA A 399 -5.12 35.95 -31.22
C ALA A 399 -3.89 36.68 -31.80
N PHE A 400 -3.84 36.79 -33.12
CA PHE A 400 -3.16 37.93 -33.73
C PHE A 400 -4.03 39.14 -33.42
N LEU A 401 -3.78 39.77 -32.27
CA LEU A 401 -4.08 41.18 -32.10
C LEU A 401 -3.07 41.92 -32.97
N PHE A 402 -3.51 42.32 -34.18
CA PHE A 402 -2.93 43.48 -34.81
C PHE A 402 -3.19 44.66 -33.85
N ILE A 403 -2.11 45.23 -33.33
CA ILE A 403 -2.13 46.62 -32.86
C ILE A 403 -2.00 47.49 -34.11
#